data_AF-C7QAH0-F1
#
_entry.id   AF-C7QAH0-F1
#
_cell.length_a   1.000
_cell.length_b   1.000
_cell.length_c   1.000
_cell.angle_alpha   90.00
_cell.angle_beta   90.00
_cell.angle_gamma   90.00
#
_symmetry.space_group_name_H-M   'P 1'
#
loop_
_entity.id
_entity.type
_entity.pdbx_description
1 polymer ?
#
loop_
_entity_poly.entity_id
_entity_poly.type
_entity_poly.pdbx_seq_one_letter_code
_entity_poly.pdbx_strand_id
1 'polypeptide(L)'
;MLTVNWDTVRLFLHVTAATVWVGGQIVVAALIPALRTAGAGVPQTVAKAFNRIAWPAFGITVLTGIWSVAADHDENHGAWSHTLILKIVLVALSGVAAALHARATSKSRTGVFGAAATLTALGAVFVGIMLAG
;
A
#
# COMPACT_ATOMS: atom_id res chain seq x y z
N MET A 1 -12.13 30.78 0.13
CA MET A 1 -11.42 29.47 0.11
C MET A 1 -12.24 28.48 0.92
N LEU A 2 -12.17 27.18 0.60
CA LEU A 2 -12.82 26.15 1.40
C LEU A 2 -12.15 26.01 2.78
N THR A 3 -12.90 25.54 3.78
CA THR A 3 -12.42 25.35 5.16
C THR A 3 -11.61 24.06 5.28
N VAL A 4 -10.43 24.15 5.88
CA VAL A 4 -9.62 22.97 6.23
C VAL A 4 -10.10 22.42 7.58
N ASN A 5 -10.41 21.13 7.63
CA ASN A 5 -10.80 20.40 8.84
C ASN A 5 -9.96 19.12 9.02
N TRP A 6 -10.21 18.38 10.11
CA TRP A 6 -9.46 17.16 10.42
C TRP A 6 -9.67 16.04 9.40
N ASP A 7 -10.86 15.94 8.79
CA ASP A 7 -11.11 14.97 7.72
C ASP A 7 -10.26 15.26 6.50
N THR A 8 -10.11 16.55 6.14
CA THR A 8 -9.25 17.01 5.05
C THR A 8 -7.80 16.59 5.30
N VAL A 9 -7.29 16.82 6.51
CA VAL A 9 -5.91 16.45 6.90
C VAL A 9 -5.73 14.93 6.88
N ARG A 10 -6.66 14.18 7.49
CA ARG A 10 -6.63 12.71 7.54
C ARG A 10 -6.61 12.11 6.14
N LEU A 11 -7.53 12.51 5.27
CA LEU A 11 -7.63 12.00 3.90
C LEU A 11 -6.42 12.38 3.06
N PHE A 12 -5.92 13.62 3.18
CA PHE A 12 -4.70 14.06 2.52
C PHE A 12 -3.51 13.17 2.89
N LEU A 13 -3.30 12.93 4.19
CA LEU A 13 -2.23 12.06 4.68
C LEU A 13 -2.40 10.62 4.21
N HIS A 14 -3.62 10.08 4.29
CA HIS A 14 -3.95 8.72 3.87
C HIS A 14 -3.63 8.50 2.39
N VAL A 15 -4.16 9.35 1.51
CA VAL A 15 -4.02 9.22 0.06
C VAL A 15 -2.57 9.46 -0.37
N THR A 16 -1.90 10.47 0.20
CA THR A 16 -0.49 10.73 -0.09
C THR A 16 0.37 9.52 0.28
N ALA A 17 0.16 8.95 1.47
CA ALA A 17 0.92 7.79 1.91
C ALA A 17 0.58 6.52 1.10
N ALA A 18 -0.68 6.33 0.74
CA ALA A 18 -1.13 5.22 -0.09
C ALA A 18 -0.51 5.28 -1.49
N THR A 19 -0.40 6.47 -2.10
CA THR A 19 0.25 6.62 -3.42
C THR A 19 1.74 6.32 -3.38
N VAL A 20 2.44 6.66 -2.29
CA VAL A 20 3.85 6.25 -2.09
C VAL A 20 3.97 4.73 -1.96
N TRP A 21 3.08 4.09 -1.19
CA TRP A 21 3.10 2.63 -1.02
C TRP A 21 2.79 1.88 -2.32
N VAL A 22 1.64 2.16 -2.93
CA VAL A 22 1.13 1.41 -4.09
C VAL A 22 1.82 1.84 -5.37
N GLY A 23 1.87 3.15 -5.64
CA GLY A 23 2.51 3.71 -6.83
C GLY A 23 4.01 3.43 -6.86
N GLY A 24 4.67 3.53 -5.70
CA GLY A 24 6.10 3.22 -5.58
C GLY A 24 6.44 1.77 -5.95
N GLN A 25 5.61 0.80 -5.55
CA GLN A 25 5.80 -0.61 -5.95
C GLN A 25 5.73 -0.79 -7.47
N ILE A 26 4.74 -0.17 -8.12
CA ILE A 26 4.57 -0.22 -9.58
C ILE A 26 5.78 0.37 -10.30
N VAL A 27 6.20 1.57 -9.88
CA VAL A 27 7.34 2.27 -10.49
C VAL A 27 8.63 1.47 -10.31
N VAL A 28 8.94 1.02 -9.10
CA VAL A 28 10.16 0.24 -8.84
C VAL A 28 10.16 -1.06 -9.62
N ALA A 29 9.03 -1.78 -9.69
CA ALA A 29 8.90 -3.00 -10.47
C ALA A 29 9.15 -2.75 -11.97
N ALA A 30 8.59 -1.68 -12.53
CA ALA A 30 8.78 -1.29 -13.93
C ALA A 30 10.23 -0.91 -14.25
N LEU A 31 10.96 -0.35 -13.27
CA LEU A 31 12.36 0.05 -13.45
C LEU A 31 13.35 -1.12 -13.39
N ILE A 32 12.96 -2.31 -12.89
CA ILE A 32 13.88 -3.44 -12.70
C ILE A 32 14.71 -3.80 -13.95
N PRO A 33 14.13 -3.89 -15.18
CA PRO A 33 14.92 -4.20 -16.38
C PRO A 33 16.04 -3.20 -16.63
N ALA A 34 15.77 -1.90 -16.52
CA ALA A 34 16.76 -0.85 -16.68
C ALA A 34 17.80 -0.87 -15.54
N LEU A 35 17.38 -1.10 -14.30
CA LEU A 35 18.32 -1.21 -13.19
C LEU A 35 19.28 -2.40 -13.33
N ARG A 36 18.86 -3.48 -13.99
CA ARG A 36 19.73 -4.63 -14.28
C ARG A 36 20.83 -4.30 -15.29
N THR A 37 20.58 -3.40 -16.25
CA THR A 37 21.61 -2.98 -17.21
C THR A 37 22.68 -2.11 -16.55
N ALA A 38 22.32 -1.39 -15.48
CA ALA A 38 23.25 -0.59 -14.68
C ALA A 38 24.15 -1.42 -13.74
N GLY A 39 23.81 -2.69 -13.47
CA GLY A 39 24.65 -3.62 -12.70
C GLY A 39 23.87 -4.62 -11.84
N ALA A 40 24.47 -5.79 -11.58
CA ALA A 40 23.80 -6.91 -10.92
C ALA A 40 23.24 -6.61 -9.51
N GLY A 41 23.89 -5.71 -8.74
CA GLY A 41 23.48 -5.32 -7.38
C GLY A 41 22.57 -4.08 -7.31
N VAL A 42 22.37 -3.38 -8.42
CA VAL A 42 21.64 -2.10 -8.45
C VAL A 42 20.16 -2.28 -8.11
N PRO A 43 19.40 -3.25 -8.67
CA PRO A 43 17.99 -3.43 -8.31
C PRO A 43 17.78 -3.68 -6.81
N GLN A 44 18.66 -4.45 -6.17
CA GLN A 44 18.55 -4.74 -4.74
C GLN A 44 18.85 -3.51 -3.88
N THR A 45 19.78 -2.67 -4.30
CA THR A 45 20.10 -1.41 -3.61
C THR A 45 18.93 -0.44 -3.68
N VAL A 46 18.32 -0.28 -4.86
CA VAL A 46 17.12 0.55 -5.05
C VAL A 46 15.95 0.01 -4.23
N ALA A 47 15.69 -1.31 -4.24
CA ALA A 47 14.61 -1.90 -3.45
C ALA A 47 14.79 -1.66 -1.94
N LYS A 48 16.02 -1.77 -1.41
CA LYS A 48 16.32 -1.47 0.00
C LYS A 48 16.09 0.00 0.32
N ALA A 49 16.50 0.91 -0.57
CA ALA A 49 16.29 2.34 -0.40
C ALA A 49 14.79 2.68 -0.43
N PHE A 50 14.05 2.12 -1.39
CA PHE A 50 12.60 2.27 -1.48
C PHE A 50 11.90 1.78 -0.21
N ASN A 51 12.28 0.62 0.33
CA ASN A 51 11.69 0.10 1.57
C ASN A 51 11.82 1.05 2.76
N ARG A 52 12.89 1.85 2.86
CA ARG A 52 13.03 2.86 3.93
C ARG A 52 11.99 3.98 3.85
N ILE A 53 11.41 4.20 2.67
CA ILE A 53 10.37 5.21 2.40
C ILE A 53 8.99 4.54 2.44
N ALA A 54 8.86 3.38 1.81
CA ALA A 54 7.62 2.65 1.66
C ALA A 54 7.04 2.21 3.00
N TRP A 55 7.87 1.67 3.92
CA TRP A 55 7.37 1.18 5.22
C TRP A 55 6.77 2.29 6.10
N PRO A 56 7.41 3.47 6.26
CA PRO A 56 6.76 4.61 6.91
C PRO A 56 5.45 5.04 6.23
N ALA A 57 5.42 5.10 4.88
CA ALA A 57 4.20 5.44 4.15
C ALA A 57 3.07 4.42 4.37
N PHE A 58 3.40 3.12 4.40
CA PHE A 58 2.45 2.08 4.78
C PHE A 58 1.91 2.30 6.19
N GLY A 59 2.80 2.59 7.15
CA GLY A 59 2.43 2.92 8.53
C GLY A 59 1.44 4.08 8.59
N ILE A 60 1.73 5.19 7.90
CA ILE A 60 0.83 6.35 7.84
C ILE A 60 -0.53 5.97 7.22
N THR A 61 -0.52 5.21 6.12
CA THR A 61 -1.75 4.73 5.46
C THR A 61 -2.60 3.89 6.41
N VAL A 62 -1.99 2.97 7.16
CA VAL A 62 -2.68 2.12 8.13
C VAL A 62 -3.23 2.95 9.29
N LEU A 63 -2.43 3.83 9.89
CA LEU A 63 -2.85 4.66 11.02
C LEU A 63 -4.02 5.59 10.65
N THR A 64 -3.92 6.24 9.49
CA THR A 64 -5.00 7.10 8.99
C THR A 64 -6.23 6.30 8.56
N GLY A 65 -6.05 5.07 8.07
CA GLY A 65 -7.18 4.16 7.79
C GLY A 65 -7.91 3.73 9.05
N ILE A 66 -7.19 3.42 10.13
CA ILE A 66 -7.79 3.14 11.46
C ILE A 66 -8.54 4.37 11.95
N TRP A 67 -7.97 5.58 11.78
CA TRP A 67 -8.66 6.82 12.12
C TRP A 67 -9.97 7.00 11.34
N SER A 68 -9.99 6.72 10.02
CA SER A 68 -11.24 6.77 9.26
C SER A 68 -12.31 5.83 9.82
N VAL A 69 -11.96 4.57 10.08
CA VAL A 69 -12.91 3.59 10.63
C VAL A 69 -13.45 4.01 12.00
N ALA A 70 -12.60 4.59 12.85
CA ALA A 70 -13.01 5.06 14.18
C ALA A 70 -13.92 6.32 14.12
N ALA A 71 -13.74 7.17 13.10
CA ALA A 71 -14.54 8.38 12.93
C ALA A 71 -15.91 8.08 12.28
N ASP A 72 -15.99 7.07 11.41
CA ASP A 72 -17.18 6.77 10.61
C ASP A 72 -18.06 5.67 11.28
N HIS A 73 -18.12 5.64 12.61
CA HIS A 73 -18.70 4.51 13.38
C HIS A 73 -20.21 4.28 13.13
N ASP A 74 -20.93 5.27 12.60
CA ASP A 74 -22.39 5.24 12.43
C ASP A 74 -22.87 4.73 11.05
N GLU A 75 -21.99 4.48 10.07
CA GLU A 75 -22.35 4.02 8.71
C GLU A 75 -22.43 2.48 8.55
N ASN A 76 -22.36 1.74 9.67
CA ASN A 76 -22.22 0.28 9.70
C ASN A 76 -23.51 -0.51 9.40
N HIS A 77 -23.93 -0.58 8.13
CA HIS A 77 -25.03 -1.45 7.70
C HIS A 77 -24.62 -2.38 6.54
N GLY A 78 -24.53 -3.69 6.81
CA GLY A 78 -24.51 -4.76 5.80
C GLY A 78 -23.29 -4.78 4.85
N ALA A 79 -23.53 -4.49 3.56
CA ALA A 79 -22.54 -4.66 2.48
C ALA A 79 -21.30 -3.75 2.62
N TRP A 80 -21.45 -2.58 3.24
CA TRP A 80 -20.34 -1.68 3.55
C TRP A 80 -19.31 -2.36 4.47
N SER A 81 -19.77 -2.99 5.55
CA SER A 81 -18.89 -3.68 6.52
C SER A 81 -18.15 -4.85 5.88
N HIS A 82 -18.80 -5.63 5.00
CA HIS A 82 -18.11 -6.69 4.23
C HIS A 82 -17.01 -6.12 3.33
N THR A 83 -17.29 -4.99 2.67
CA THR A 83 -16.35 -4.30 1.78
C THR A 83 -15.16 -3.74 2.59
N LEU A 84 -15.42 -3.17 3.77
CA LEU A 84 -14.39 -2.71 4.70
C LEU A 84 -13.51 -3.87 5.20
N ILE A 85 -14.11 -4.99 5.61
CA ILE A 85 -13.35 -6.18 6.04
C ILE A 85 -12.43 -6.66 4.91
N LEU A 86 -12.95 -6.77 3.68
CA LEU A 86 -12.14 -7.14 2.53
C LEU A 86 -10.97 -6.17 2.32
N LYS A 87 -11.20 -4.86 2.40
CA LYS A 87 -10.14 -3.84 2.31
C LYS A 87 -9.07 -4.07 3.36
N ILE A 88 -9.45 -4.27 4.62
CA ILE A 88 -8.51 -4.49 5.73
C ILE A 88 -7.67 -5.75 5.49
N VAL A 89 -8.31 -6.85 5.06
CA VAL A 89 -7.59 -8.09 4.71
C VAL A 89 -6.59 -7.85 3.58
N LEU A 90 -6.97 -7.15 2.52
CA LEU A 90 -6.08 -6.83 1.40
C LEU A 90 -4.90 -5.94 1.82
N VAL A 91 -5.12 -4.95 2.69
CA VAL A 91 -4.04 -4.13 3.26
C VAL A 91 -3.08 -4.99 4.07
N ALA A 92 -3.59 -5.88 4.93
CA ALA A 92 -2.77 -6.78 5.73
C ALA A 92 -1.95 -7.74 4.84
N LEU A 93 -2.58 -8.34 3.84
CA LEU A 93 -1.91 -9.21 2.87
C LEU A 93 -0.82 -8.46 2.09
N SER A 94 -1.05 -7.21 1.70
CA SER A 94 -0.06 -6.37 1.04
C SER A 94 1.18 -6.15 1.90
N GLY A 95 0.99 -5.77 3.17
CA GLY A 95 2.08 -5.59 4.13
C GLY A 95 2.86 -6.90 4.38
N VAL A 96 2.16 -8.01 4.63
CA VAL A 96 2.78 -9.31 4.87
C VAL A 96 3.55 -9.79 3.65
N ALA A 97 2.96 -9.71 2.45
CA ALA A 97 3.62 -10.09 1.22
C ALA A 97 4.86 -9.21 0.95
N ALA A 98 4.80 -7.91 1.20
CA ALA A 98 5.96 -7.02 1.08
C ALA A 98 7.08 -7.39 2.06
N ALA A 99 6.74 -7.75 3.31
CA ALA A 99 7.72 -8.23 4.29
C ALA A 99 8.38 -9.55 3.86
N LEU A 100 7.58 -10.49 3.33
CA LEU A 100 8.08 -11.76 2.81
C LEU A 100 8.93 -11.57 1.55
N HIS A 101 8.57 -10.64 0.66
CA HIS A 101 9.36 -10.25 -0.50
C HIS A 101 10.74 -9.73 -0.08
N ALA A 102 10.79 -8.84 0.92
CA ALA A 102 12.05 -8.26 1.41
C ALA A 102 12.98 -9.29 2.07
N ARG A 103 12.44 -10.40 2.57
CA ARG A 103 13.18 -11.50 3.21
C ARG A 103 13.45 -12.69 2.29
N ALA A 104 12.87 -12.71 1.08
CA ALA A 104 13.02 -13.81 0.15
C ALA A 104 14.44 -13.88 -0.43
N THR A 105 15.02 -15.07 -0.44
CA THR A 105 16.37 -15.33 -0.96
C THR A 105 16.38 -16.00 -2.34
N SER A 106 15.25 -16.59 -2.78
CA SER A 106 15.13 -17.23 -4.09
C SER A 106 14.35 -16.38 -5.08
N LYS A 107 14.77 -16.39 -6.35
CA LYS A 107 14.16 -15.58 -7.44
C LYS A 107 12.64 -15.79 -7.55
N SER A 108 12.19 -17.05 -7.46
CA SER A 108 10.76 -17.40 -7.52
C SER A 108 9.97 -16.77 -6.37
N ARG A 109 10.44 -16.93 -5.11
CA ARG A 109 9.76 -16.35 -3.94
C ARG A 109 9.74 -14.83 -3.98
N THR A 110 10.84 -14.21 -4.41
CA THR A 110 10.90 -12.75 -4.61
C THR A 110 9.84 -12.30 -5.61
N GLY A 111 9.71 -12.98 -6.75
CA GLY A 111 8.69 -12.67 -7.76
C GLY A 111 7.26 -12.83 -7.22
N VAL A 112 6.95 -13.99 -6.61
CA VAL A 112 5.61 -14.30 -6.08
C VAL A 112 5.20 -13.30 -5.01
N PHE A 113 6.04 -13.04 -4.00
CA PHE A 113 5.69 -12.11 -2.93
C PHE A 113 5.65 -10.67 -3.41
N GLY A 114 6.48 -10.28 -4.39
CA GLY A 114 6.41 -8.95 -4.99
C GLY A 114 5.10 -8.71 -5.75
N ALA A 115 4.68 -9.70 -6.55
CA ALA A 115 3.40 -9.67 -7.25
C ALA A 115 2.22 -9.67 -6.26
N ALA A 116 2.25 -10.54 -5.26
CA ALA A 116 1.21 -10.61 -4.22
C ALA A 116 1.08 -9.28 -3.46
N ALA A 117 2.20 -8.65 -3.08
CA ALA A 117 2.20 -7.35 -2.41
C ALA A 117 1.52 -6.27 -3.25
N THR A 118 1.87 -6.21 -4.55
CA THR A 118 1.35 -5.18 -5.47
C THR A 118 -0.13 -5.41 -5.79
N LEU A 119 -0.53 -6.65 -6.11
CA LEU A 119 -1.90 -6.98 -6.49
C LEU A 119 -2.88 -6.79 -5.32
N THR A 120 -2.50 -7.19 -4.11
CA THR A 120 -3.33 -6.97 -2.92
C THR A 120 -3.40 -5.49 -2.55
N ALA A 121 -2.33 -4.71 -2.76
CA ALA A 121 -2.37 -3.26 -2.57
C ALA A 121 -3.32 -2.57 -3.57
N LEU A 122 -3.25 -2.96 -4.84
CA LEU A 122 -4.19 -2.49 -5.88
C LEU A 122 -5.63 -2.85 -5.55
N GLY A 123 -5.87 -4.09 -5.10
CA GLY A 123 -7.18 -4.52 -4.61
C GLY A 123 -7.67 -3.67 -3.44
N ALA A 124 -6.81 -3.37 -2.46
CA ALA A 124 -7.16 -2.52 -1.33
C ALA A 124 -7.54 -1.09 -1.75
N VAL A 125 -6.86 -0.53 -2.76
CA VAL A 125 -7.22 0.77 -3.35
C VAL A 125 -8.57 0.68 -4.05
N PHE A 126 -8.78 -0.32 -4.91
CA PHE A 126 -10.03 -0.50 -5.65
C PHE A 126 -11.24 -0.63 -4.70
N VAL A 127 -11.15 -1.53 -3.71
CA VAL A 127 -12.20 -1.70 -2.69
C VAL A 127 -12.33 -0.45 -1.82
N GLY A 128 -11.22 0.28 -1.61
CA GLY A 128 -11.25 1.58 -0.94
C GLY A 128 -12.04 2.65 -1.69
N ILE A 129 -11.99 2.65 -3.03
CA ILE A 129 -12.80 3.54 -3.86
C ILE A 129 -14.28 3.15 -3.77
N MET A 130 -14.60 1.86 -3.73
CA MET A 130 -15.98 1.38 -3.54
C MET A 130 -16.60 1.84 -2.22
N LEU A 131 -15.80 2.08 -1.17
CA LEU A 131 -16.27 2.60 0.12
C LEU A 131 -16.45 4.13 0.14
N ALA A 132 -15.89 4.83 -0.86
CA ALA A 132 -15.93 6.29 -0.94
C ALA A 132 -17.12 6.83 -1.76
N GLY A 133 -17.82 5.96 -2.49
CA GLY A 133 -19.01 6.29 -3.30
C GLY A 133 -20.24 5.58 -2.75
#